data_AF-A0A183KVR0-F1
#
_entry.id   AF-A0A183KVR0-F1
#
_cell.length_a   1.000
_cell.length_b   1.000
_cell.length_c   1.000
_cell.angle_alpha   90.00
_cell.angle_beta   90.00
_cell.angle_gamma   90.00
#
_symmetry.space_group_name_H-M   'P 1'
#
loop_
_entity.id
_entity.type
_entity.pdbx_description
1 polymer ?
#
loop_
_entity_poly.entity_id
_entity_poly.type
_entity_poly.pdbx_seq_one_letter_code
_entity_poly.pdbx_strand_id
1 'polypeptide(L)'
;MKSLQNFDAFAKPLKDFRIKTLSGALVSIISSLIIGILFTSELLSFTRTRSKQEIIVDVNRGEKMSIYLDITLNFIPCRFLSLDTMDTTGAQQLNVMHEVYKTSVSVDGTPLSDSVRHAVNDASAITTTRDPNYCGSCYGAESPSRK
;
A
#
# COMPACT_ATOMS: atom_id res chain seq x y z
N MET A 1 13.12 41.37 -40.09
CA MET A 1 13.56 40.11 -40.73
C MET A 1 15.08 40.04 -41.08
N LYS A 2 15.97 40.85 -40.46
CA LYS A 2 17.43 40.72 -40.68
C LYS A 2 18.15 39.86 -39.62
N SER A 3 17.52 39.62 -38.46
CA SER A 3 18.16 38.94 -37.33
C SER A 3 18.30 37.42 -37.50
N LEU A 4 17.44 36.77 -38.28
CA LEU A 4 17.53 35.32 -38.55
C LEU A 4 18.64 34.96 -39.54
N GLN A 5 19.19 35.95 -40.24
CA GLN A 5 20.25 35.72 -41.22
C GLN A 5 21.60 35.41 -40.55
N ASN A 6 21.75 35.78 -39.27
CA ASN A 6 22.96 35.54 -38.47
C ASN A 6 23.01 34.16 -37.81
N PHE A 7 21.90 33.41 -37.82
CA PHE A 7 21.81 32.04 -37.28
C PHE A 7 22.05 30.96 -38.34
N ASP A 8 22.42 31.35 -39.55
CA ASP A 8 22.71 30.44 -40.66
C ASP A 8 24.19 30.05 -40.61
N ALA A 9 24.50 28.84 -40.17
CA ALA A 9 25.87 28.35 -40.00
C ALA A 9 26.62 28.11 -41.33
N PHE A 10 25.92 28.16 -42.47
CA PHE A 10 26.48 27.82 -43.78
C PHE A 10 26.51 29.01 -44.74
N ALA A 11 27.63 29.16 -45.46
CA ALA A 11 27.78 30.18 -46.49
C ALA A 11 26.83 29.93 -47.67
N LYS A 12 26.05 30.94 -48.06
CA LYS A 12 25.09 30.83 -49.16
C LYS A 12 25.81 30.83 -50.51
N PRO A 13 25.53 29.86 -51.40
CA PRO A 13 26.11 29.85 -52.74
C PRO A 13 25.66 31.06 -53.58
N LEU A 14 26.47 31.40 -54.59
CA LEU A 14 26.24 32.50 -55.54
C LEU A 14 24.84 32.37 -56.18
N LYS A 15 24.16 33.50 -56.37
CA LYS A 15 22.74 33.55 -56.77
C LYS A 15 22.46 32.89 -58.13
N ASP A 16 23.46 32.84 -59.01
CA ASP A 16 23.33 32.31 -60.38
C ASP A 16 23.24 30.77 -60.44
N PHE A 17 23.61 30.07 -59.37
CA PHE A 17 23.45 28.62 -59.25
C PHE A 17 22.24 28.21 -58.39
N ARG A 18 21.40 29.18 -57.98
CA ARG A 18 20.27 28.95 -57.06
C ARG A 18 18.93 29.23 -57.72
N ILE A 19 18.31 28.18 -58.25
CA ILE A 19 16.93 28.25 -58.74
C ILE A 19 15.99 28.07 -57.56
N LYS A 20 15.21 29.12 -57.24
CA LYS A 20 14.17 29.03 -56.21
C LYS A 20 12.93 28.38 -56.81
N THR A 21 12.60 27.17 -56.37
CA THR A 21 11.37 26.48 -56.78
C THR A 21 10.34 26.51 -55.65
N LEU A 22 9.08 26.81 -55.99
CA LEU A 22 7.98 26.79 -55.03
C LEU A 22 7.71 25.37 -54.51
N SER A 23 7.88 24.36 -55.39
CA SER A 23 7.77 22.94 -55.02
C SER A 23 8.84 22.53 -54.00
N GLY A 24 10.09 22.97 -54.17
CA GLY A 24 11.17 22.69 -53.23
C GLY A 24 10.94 23.33 -51.86
N ALA A 25 10.38 24.55 -51.83
CA ALA A 25 9.98 25.21 -50.59
C ALA A 25 8.86 24.44 -49.87
N LEU A 26 7.84 23.99 -50.60
CA LEU A 26 6.74 23.20 -50.04
C LEU A 26 7.24 21.88 -49.44
N VAL A 27 8.07 21.14 -50.19
CA VAL A 27 8.66 19.88 -49.73
C VAL A 27 9.53 20.09 -48.48
N SER A 28 10.31 21.18 -48.43
CA SER A 28 11.13 21.50 -47.26
C SER A 28 10.30 21.79 -46.02
N ILE A 29 9.19 22.51 -46.17
CA ILE A 29 8.26 22.80 -45.06
C ILE A 29 7.61 21.52 -44.54
N ILE A 30 7.10 20.67 -45.45
CA ILE A 30 6.48 19.39 -45.08
C ILE A 30 7.49 18.48 -44.40
N SER A 31 8.70 18.35 -44.96
CA SER A 31 9.77 17.55 -44.38
C SER A 31 10.18 18.05 -42.99
N SER A 32 10.36 19.36 -42.82
CA SER A 32 10.67 19.95 -41.51
C SER A 32 9.57 19.69 -40.48
N LEU A 33 8.30 19.72 -40.89
CA LEU A 33 7.18 19.44 -40.00
C LEU A 33 7.15 17.97 -39.56
N ILE A 34 7.35 17.04 -40.49
CA ILE A 34 7.44 15.60 -40.18
C ILE A 34 8.60 15.33 -39.23
N ILE A 35 9.78 15.88 -39.50
CA ILE A 35 10.96 15.74 -38.64
C ILE A 35 10.67 16.28 -37.23
N GLY A 36 10.01 17.44 -37.12
CA GLY A 36 9.63 18.02 -35.82
C GLY A 36 8.65 17.14 -35.01
N ILE A 37 7.67 16.53 -35.69
CA ILE A 37 6.72 15.61 -35.05
C ILE A 37 7.43 14.34 -34.57
N LEU A 38 8.27 13.74 -35.42
CA LEU A 38 9.01 12.54 -35.04
C LEU A 38 9.96 12.80 -33.87
N PHE A 39 10.69 13.93 -33.91
CA PHE A 39 11.60 14.30 -32.84
C PHE A 39 10.88 14.50 -31.50
N THR A 40 9.75 15.21 -31.50
CA THR A 40 8.98 15.43 -30.25
C THR A 40 8.36 14.14 -29.74
N SER A 41 7.84 13.28 -30.61
CA SER A 41 7.32 11.97 -30.24
C SER A 41 8.39 11.10 -29.58
N GLU A 42 9.57 11.02 -30.17
CA GLU A 42 10.67 10.22 -29.62
C GLU A 42 11.18 10.79 -28.31
N LEU A 43 11.29 12.11 -28.19
CA LEU A 43 11.69 12.78 -26.96
C LEU A 43 10.71 12.51 -25.81
N LEU A 44 9.41 12.54 -26.09
CA LEU A 44 8.38 12.19 -25.11
C LEU A 44 8.44 10.70 -24.72
N SER A 45 8.68 9.81 -25.70
CA SER A 45 8.86 8.38 -25.43
C SER A 45 10.09 8.10 -24.56
N PHE A 46 11.21 8.77 -24.86
CA PHE A 46 12.47 8.65 -24.13
C PHE A 46 12.37 9.17 -22.68
N THR A 47 11.67 10.29 -22.47
CA THR A 47 11.47 10.87 -21.13
C THR A 47 10.40 10.16 -20.32
N ARG A 48 9.59 9.30 -20.93
CA ARG A 48 8.56 8.52 -20.23
C ARG A 48 9.20 7.36 -19.47
N THR A 49 9.13 7.42 -18.14
CA THR A 49 9.54 6.32 -17.27
C THR A 49 8.74 5.06 -17.60
N ARG A 50 9.44 3.97 -17.94
CA ARG A 50 8.85 2.63 -18.11
C ARG A 50 9.15 1.84 -16.84
N SER A 51 8.11 1.44 -16.12
CA SER A 51 8.24 0.50 -15.00
C SER A 51 8.65 -0.86 -15.57
N LYS A 52 9.84 -1.35 -15.21
CA LYS A 52 10.26 -2.73 -15.46
C LYS A 52 10.12 -3.49 -14.15
N GLN A 53 9.31 -4.54 -14.17
CA GLN A 53 9.19 -5.46 -13.04
C GLN A 53 10.22 -6.56 -13.22
N GLU A 54 11.21 -6.61 -12.34
CA GLU A 54 12.20 -7.69 -12.28
C GLU A 54 11.98 -8.54 -11.04
N ILE A 55 12.17 -9.85 -11.20
CA ILE A 55 12.11 -10.80 -10.10
C ILE A 55 13.55 -11.04 -9.67
N ILE A 56 13.90 -10.56 -8.47
CA ILE A 56 15.22 -10.74 -7.88
C ILE A 56 15.10 -11.86 -6.86
N VAL A 57 16.14 -12.71 -6.78
CA VAL A 57 16.22 -13.74 -5.74
C VAL A 57 16.54 -13.05 -4.42
N ASP A 58 15.65 -13.20 -3.44
CA ASP A 58 15.93 -12.75 -2.09
C ASP A 58 17.02 -13.64 -1.47
N VAL A 59 18.14 -13.02 -1.11
CA VAL A 59 19.32 -13.68 -0.55
C VAL A 59 19.20 -13.77 0.99
N ASN A 60 18.30 -12.99 1.59
CA ASN A 60 18.04 -13.01 3.02
C ASN A 60 17.10 -14.18 3.37
N ARG A 61 17.69 -15.37 3.50
CA ARG A 61 16.96 -16.53 4.03
C ARG A 61 16.74 -16.37 5.53
N GLY A 62 15.47 -16.43 5.96
CA GLY A 62 15.11 -16.57 7.37
C GLY A 62 14.72 -15.27 8.09
N GLU A 63 14.41 -14.20 7.37
CA GLU A 63 13.81 -13.01 7.98
C GLU A 63 12.39 -13.32 8.50
N LYS A 64 12.09 -12.86 9.72
CA LYS A 64 10.74 -13.01 10.30
C LYS A 64 9.80 -12.02 9.61
N MET A 65 8.79 -12.54 8.93
CA MET A 65 7.71 -11.72 8.38
C MET A 65 6.80 -11.24 9.52
N SER A 66 6.69 -9.91 9.68
CA SER A 66 5.74 -9.32 10.63
C SER A 66 4.36 -9.21 9.97
N ILE A 67 3.36 -9.87 10.56
CA ILE A 67 1.98 -9.86 10.08
C ILE A 67 1.15 -9.00 11.03
N TYR A 68 0.59 -7.91 10.51
CA TYR A 68 -0.36 -7.06 11.24
C TYR A 68 -1.77 -7.48 10.86
N LEU A 69 -2.62 -7.73 11.85
CA LEU A 69 -4.02 -8.13 11.66
C LEU A 69 -4.92 -7.40 12.65
N ASP A 70 -6.08 -6.95 12.15
CA ASP A 70 -7.16 -6.34 12.92
C ASP A 70 -8.47 -6.95 12.40
N ILE A 71 -9.10 -7.79 13.22
CA ILE A 71 -10.26 -8.61 12.83
C ILE A 71 -11.29 -8.58 13.97
N THR A 72 -12.54 -8.26 13.62
CA THR A 72 -13.67 -8.21 14.54
C THR A 72 -14.60 -9.42 14.35
N LEU A 73 -14.89 -10.14 15.43
CA LEU A 73 -15.77 -11.31 15.43
C LEU A 73 -16.96 -11.09 16.39
N ASN A 74 -18.13 -10.73 15.85
CA ASN A 74 -19.29 -10.35 16.67
C ASN A 74 -20.01 -11.54 17.35
N PHE A 75 -19.90 -12.75 16.80
CA PHE A 75 -20.68 -13.92 17.25
C PHE A 75 -19.87 -14.93 18.07
N ILE A 76 -18.60 -14.63 18.38
CA ILE A 76 -17.70 -15.55 19.09
C ILE A 76 -17.01 -14.81 20.24
N PRO A 77 -17.16 -15.27 21.50
CA PRO A 77 -16.44 -14.69 22.64
C PRO A 77 -14.93 -14.89 22.53
N CYS A 78 -14.14 -13.89 22.95
CA CYS A 78 -12.68 -13.90 22.87
C CYS A 78 -12.00 -15.11 23.53
N ARG A 79 -12.64 -15.71 24.54
CA ARG A 79 -12.13 -16.89 25.26
C ARG A 79 -12.02 -18.14 24.38
N PHE A 80 -12.86 -18.27 23.36
CA PHE A 80 -12.87 -19.42 22.47
C PHE A 80 -12.01 -19.21 21.22
N LEU A 81 -11.46 -18.00 21.03
CA LEU A 81 -10.59 -17.69 19.91
C LEU A 81 -9.17 -18.13 20.23
N SER A 82 -8.56 -18.85 19.29
CA SER A 82 -7.13 -19.16 19.25
C SER A 82 -6.58 -18.71 17.90
N LEU A 83 -5.30 -18.32 17.88
CA LEU A 83 -4.60 -17.93 16.67
C LEU A 83 -3.52 -18.97 16.43
N ASP A 84 -3.65 -19.69 15.32
CA ASP A 84 -2.69 -20.70 14.89
C ASP A 84 -2.03 -20.24 13.60
N THR A 85 -0.71 -20.44 13.49
CA THR A 85 0.06 -20.09 12.29
C THR A 85 0.71 -21.34 11.72
N MET A 86 0.72 -21.46 10.40
CA MET A 86 1.35 -22.56 9.69
C MET A 86 2.19 -22.00 8.54
N ASP A 87 3.49 -22.34 8.52
CA ASP A 87 4.40 -21.98 7.44
C ASP A 87 4.34 -23.02 6.30
N THR A 88 4.85 -22.66 5.13
CA THR A 88 5.07 -23.51 3.94
C THR A 88 5.86 -24.78 4.24
N THR A 89 6.70 -24.77 5.28
CA THR A 89 7.42 -25.94 5.79
C THR A 89 6.56 -26.92 6.57
N GLY A 90 5.30 -26.56 6.86
CA GLY A 90 4.37 -27.33 7.69
C GLY A 90 4.58 -27.15 9.18
N ALA A 91 5.50 -26.29 9.61
CA ALA A 91 5.67 -25.94 11.02
C ALA A 91 4.43 -25.16 11.52
N GLN A 92 3.80 -25.68 12.57
CA GLN A 92 2.63 -25.08 13.20
C GLN A 92 2.99 -24.49 14.55
N GLN A 93 2.67 -23.21 14.76
CA GLN A 93 2.66 -22.61 16.09
C GLN A 93 1.20 -22.44 16.51
N LEU A 94 0.79 -23.22 17.51
CA LEU A 94 -0.57 -23.21 18.05
C LEU A 94 -0.68 -22.15 19.14
N ASN A 95 -1.82 -21.46 19.19
CA ASN A 95 -2.15 -20.47 20.21
C ASN A 95 -1.06 -19.39 20.39
N VAL A 96 -0.69 -18.71 19.31
CA VAL A 96 0.27 -17.61 19.33
C VAL A 96 -0.32 -16.43 20.10
N MET A 97 0.16 -16.21 21.32
CA MET A 97 -0.28 -15.11 22.21
C MET A 97 0.73 -13.95 22.28
N HIS A 98 1.89 -14.07 21.63
CA HIS A 98 2.86 -12.97 21.59
C HIS A 98 2.30 -11.85 20.70
N GLU A 99 2.14 -10.66 21.29
CA GLU A 99 1.66 -9.43 20.64
C GLU A 99 0.21 -9.44 20.11
N VAL A 100 -0.58 -10.46 20.46
CA VAL A 100 -2.01 -10.53 20.13
C VAL A 100 -2.86 -9.97 21.27
N TYR A 101 -3.65 -8.94 20.98
CA TYR A 101 -4.60 -8.34 21.92
C TYR A 101 -6.02 -8.75 21.55
N LYS A 102 -6.79 -9.20 22.55
CA LYS A 102 -8.21 -9.54 22.36
C LYS A 102 -9.05 -8.56 23.14
N THR A 103 -9.90 -7.83 22.43
CA THR A 103 -10.82 -6.85 23.02
C THR A 103 -12.24 -7.31 22.76
N SER A 104 -13.07 -7.34 23.80
CA SER A 104 -14.50 -7.61 23.65
C SER A 104 -15.17 -6.44 22.94
N VAL A 105 -15.94 -6.72 21.90
CA VAL A 105 -16.68 -5.72 21.12
C VAL A 105 -18.18 -5.82 21.37
N SER A 106 -18.87 -4.68 21.27
CA SER A 106 -20.34 -4.58 21.28
C SER A 106 -20.91 -5.19 20.00
N VAL A 107 -22.22 -5.44 20.01
CA VAL A 107 -22.97 -5.80 18.79
C VAL A 107 -22.80 -4.74 17.69
N ASP A 108 -22.59 -3.48 18.09
CA ASP A 108 -22.34 -2.35 17.18
C ASP A 108 -20.87 -2.22 16.75
N GLY A 109 -20.00 -3.15 17.15
CA GLY A 109 -18.56 -3.16 16.83
C GLY A 109 -17.69 -2.22 17.66
N THR A 110 -18.25 -1.56 18.68
CA THR A 110 -17.50 -0.69 19.59
C THR A 110 -16.74 -1.49 20.65
N PRO A 111 -15.48 -1.15 20.98
CA PRO A 111 -14.75 -1.85 22.03
C PRO A 111 -15.40 -1.59 23.40
N LEU A 112 -15.73 -2.66 24.14
CA LEU A 112 -16.39 -2.60 25.44
C LEU A 112 -15.41 -2.42 26.61
N SER A 113 -14.11 -2.65 26.39
CA SER A 113 -13.08 -2.62 27.44
C SER A 113 -11.71 -2.25 26.89
N ASP A 114 -10.81 -1.79 27.77
CA ASP A 114 -9.39 -1.66 27.44
C ASP A 114 -8.79 -3.04 27.14
N SER A 115 -7.93 -3.11 26.12
CA SER A 115 -7.35 -4.35 25.59
C SER A 115 -6.63 -5.15 26.69
N VAL A 116 -7.28 -6.18 27.23
CA VAL A 116 -6.69 -7.03 28.27
C VAL A 116 -5.78 -8.07 27.62
N ARG A 117 -4.47 -8.00 27.92
CA ARG A 117 -3.55 -9.12 27.70
C ARG A 117 -4.06 -10.30 28.51
N HIS A 118 -4.63 -11.31 27.85
CA HIS A 118 -5.03 -12.54 28.53
C HIS A 118 -3.77 -13.35 28.87
N ALA A 119 -3.06 -12.97 29.93
CA ALA A 119 -2.08 -13.83 30.58
C ALA A 119 -2.86 -14.86 31.40
N VAL A 120 -2.98 -16.08 30.88
CA VAL A 120 -3.82 -17.16 31.44
C VAL A 120 -3.34 -17.68 32.81
N ASN A 121 -2.27 -17.13 33.40
CA ASN A 121 -1.64 -17.68 34.61
C ASN A 121 -1.48 -16.71 35.80
N ASP A 122 -2.06 -15.51 35.78
CA ASP A 122 -2.02 -14.66 36.98
C ASP A 122 -3.18 -14.97 37.93
N ALA A 123 -2.93 -15.93 38.84
CA ALA A 123 -3.78 -16.25 39.98
C ALA A 123 -3.89 -15.10 41.01
N SER A 124 -3.31 -13.94 40.73
CA SER A 124 -3.21 -12.77 41.62
C SER A 124 -4.17 -11.64 41.27
N ALA A 125 -4.97 -11.73 40.20
CA ALA A 125 -6.01 -10.73 39.87
C ALA A 125 -7.37 -10.98 40.56
N ILE A 126 -7.42 -11.78 41.63
CA ILE A 126 -8.62 -11.99 42.44
C ILE A 126 -8.26 -11.81 43.92
N THR A 127 -7.94 -10.59 44.33
CA THR A 127 -8.12 -10.20 45.75
C THR A 127 -8.48 -8.71 45.81
N THR A 128 -9.63 -8.36 45.24
CA THR A 128 -10.42 -7.28 45.83
C THR A 128 -11.42 -7.96 46.73
N THR A 129 -11.31 -7.75 48.04
CA THR A 129 -12.24 -8.22 49.07
C THR A 129 -13.66 -7.84 48.68
N ARG A 130 -14.38 -8.76 48.06
CA ARG A 130 -15.78 -8.60 47.68
C ARG A 130 -16.64 -9.17 48.81
N ASP A 131 -17.70 -8.44 49.13
CA ASP A 131 -18.69 -8.80 50.15
C ASP A 131 -19.20 -10.24 49.94
N PRO A 132 -19.44 -11.04 51.01
CA PRO A 132 -19.97 -12.39 50.88
C PRO A 132 -21.30 -12.49 50.12
N ASN A 133 -22.04 -11.39 49.94
CA ASN A 133 -23.24 -11.32 49.09
C ASN A 133 -23.02 -10.71 47.70
N TYR A 134 -21.77 -10.52 47.27
CA TYR A 134 -21.48 -9.95 45.96
C TYR A 134 -21.74 -10.95 44.84
N CYS A 135 -22.90 -10.83 44.20
CA CYS A 135 -23.16 -11.42 42.90
C CYS A 135 -22.74 -10.42 41.83
N GLY A 136 -21.72 -10.77 41.02
CA GLY A 136 -21.20 -9.90 39.96
C GLY A 136 -22.25 -9.58 38.88
N SER A 137 -21.92 -8.63 38.00
CA SER A 137 -22.79 -8.35 36.86
C SER A 137 -22.86 -9.57 35.94
N CYS A 138 -24.08 -10.03 35.65
CA CYS A 138 -24.32 -11.18 34.78
C CYS A 138 -24.14 -10.83 33.29
N TYR A 139 -23.10 -10.04 32.96
CA TYR A 139 -22.70 -9.65 31.61
C TYR A 139 -23.87 -9.39 30.63
N GLY A 140 -24.89 -8.64 31.08
CA GLY A 140 -26.05 -8.25 30.26
C GLY A 140 -27.25 -9.21 30.26
N ALA A 141 -27.23 -10.29 31.04
CA ALA A 141 -28.34 -11.24 31.19
C ALA A 141 -29.23 -10.97 32.41
N GLU A 142 -29.27 -9.72 32.89
CA GLU A 142 -30.13 -9.35 34.02
C GLU A 142 -31.61 -9.29 33.61
N SER A 143 -32.47 -9.93 34.40
CA SER A 143 -33.92 -9.84 34.21
C SER A 143 -34.45 -8.49 34.73
N PRO A 144 -35.43 -7.86 34.07
CA PRO A 144 -35.94 -6.53 34.44
C PRO A 144 -36.57 -6.45 35.84
N SER A 145 -36.83 -7.59 36.49
CA SER A 145 -37.33 -7.70 37.86
C SER A 145 -36.25 -7.52 38.94
N ARG A 146 -34.98 -7.35 38.57
CA ARG A 146 -33.87 -7.09 39.48
C ARG A 146 -32.96 -6.02 38.89
N LYS A 147 -33.50 -4.80 38.78
CA LYS A 147 -32.74 -3.56 38.57
C LYS A 147 -32.53 -2.85 39.91
#